data_AF-A0A194VXQ6-F1
#
_entry.id   AF-A0A194VXQ6-F1
#
_cell.length_a   1.000
_cell.length_b   1.000
_cell.length_c   1.000
_cell.angle_alpha   90.00
_cell.angle_beta   90.00
_cell.angle_gamma   90.00
#
_symmetry.space_group_name_H-M   'P 1'
#
loop_
_entity.id
_entity.type
_entity.pdbx_description
1 polymer ?
#
loop_
_entity_poly.entity_id
_entity_poly.type
_entity_poly.pdbx_seq_one_letter_code
_entity_poly.pdbx_strand_id
1 'polypeptide(L)'
;MTDILNELVSLGEALFRHPNPKERRFASEILTVLFQHDTLQDRDNYARVLFHRQTFDQLQQELTSDSHPGTIGNLPQSNSPEDEEDDAYILPLARTLNALSLSGGQEPLEKRTPLSLLQAMVESFFTFGPNMASFLFSKLQMAVRFENFEITASSRLKVGTLVQLPSMDLKKFPWNSCKMSASLVLLLAAHATPESLYETLKTQSRSMGGMPTRESLASSISDSLSVKFQRAKRAALEEGKTTVMGVTLVDKYIFELLGRSVAEDYFSFSHTFVMGVGPEGVVIWQGFGEHGYRLDEYIRDGHAGVRSWDEAKQFVADFEKLASAKGIWSAKINKLYKKLFLVDINSICSADGPERPVTPRFKAHVKIHCINDVQCQDVTKILWTTNSKWS
;
A
#
# COMPACT_ATOMS: atom_id res chain seq x y z
N MET A 1 -5.03 -16.60 -17.04
CA MET A 1 -4.46 -17.91 -16.66
C MET A 1 -3.13 -18.15 -17.38
N THR A 2 -3.06 -17.83 -18.67
CA THR A 2 -1.83 -17.90 -19.50
C THR A 2 -0.69 -17.00 -19.01
N ASP A 3 -1.00 -15.79 -18.50
CA ASP A 3 0.03 -14.85 -18.04
C ASP A 3 0.70 -15.28 -16.73
N ILE A 4 -0.09 -15.81 -15.78
CA ILE A 4 0.42 -16.41 -14.54
C ILE A 4 1.28 -17.64 -14.85
N LEU A 5 0.89 -18.43 -15.86
CA LEU A 5 1.68 -19.58 -16.29
C LEU A 5 3.03 -19.15 -16.87
N ASN A 6 3.08 -18.10 -17.68
CA ASN A 6 4.31 -17.59 -18.29
C ASN A 6 5.27 -16.99 -17.26
N GLU A 7 4.74 -16.29 -16.24
CA GLU A 7 5.54 -15.77 -15.13
C GLU A 7 6.12 -16.90 -14.26
N LEU A 8 5.35 -17.96 -14.02
CA LEU A 8 5.81 -19.14 -13.28
C LEU A 8 6.86 -19.96 -14.06
N VAL A 9 6.74 -20.07 -15.39
CA VAL A 9 7.76 -20.70 -16.25
C VAL A 9 9.07 -19.88 -16.22
N SER A 10 8.98 -18.56 -16.32
CA SER A 10 10.14 -17.66 -16.26
C SER A 10 10.85 -17.73 -14.90
N LEU A 11 10.08 -17.76 -13.81
CA LEU A 11 10.60 -17.98 -12.45
C LEU A 11 11.28 -19.35 -12.34
N GLY A 12 10.67 -20.38 -12.91
CA GLY A 12 11.22 -21.73 -12.96
C GLY A 12 12.57 -21.80 -13.66
N GLU A 13 12.68 -21.26 -14.88
CA GLU A 13 13.95 -21.23 -15.61
C GLU A 13 15.03 -20.41 -14.89
N ALA A 14 14.65 -19.29 -14.27
CA ALA A 14 15.57 -18.45 -13.49
C ALA A 14 16.15 -19.20 -12.28
N LEU A 15 15.34 -20.02 -11.60
CA LEU A 15 15.76 -20.85 -10.47
C LEU A 15 16.77 -21.93 -10.89
N PHE A 16 16.60 -22.56 -12.06
CA PHE A 16 17.55 -23.56 -12.58
C PHE A 16 18.87 -22.97 -13.06
N ARG A 17 18.87 -21.71 -13.50
CA ARG A 17 20.09 -20.99 -13.90
C ARG A 17 20.79 -20.32 -12.71
N HIS A 18 20.22 -20.40 -11.51
CA HIS A 18 20.78 -19.72 -10.34
C HIS A 18 22.02 -20.46 -9.81
N PRO A 19 23.19 -19.79 -9.70
CA PRO A 19 24.45 -20.45 -9.32
C PRO A 19 24.49 -20.86 -7.84
N ASN A 20 23.56 -20.37 -7.01
CA ASN A 20 23.55 -20.61 -5.57
C ASN A 20 22.76 -21.90 -5.21
N PRO A 21 23.42 -22.98 -4.76
CA PRO A 21 22.74 -24.23 -4.40
C PRO A 21 21.79 -24.09 -3.20
N LYS A 22 22.00 -23.10 -2.31
CA LYS A 22 21.07 -22.85 -1.20
C LYS A 22 19.71 -22.36 -1.67
N GLU A 23 19.69 -21.55 -2.73
CA GLU A 23 18.45 -21.00 -3.29
C GLU A 23 17.71 -22.03 -4.15
N ARG A 24 18.44 -22.90 -4.86
CA ARG A 24 17.84 -24.04 -5.57
C ARG A 24 17.20 -25.04 -4.60
N ARG A 25 17.86 -25.33 -3.48
CA ARG A 25 17.31 -26.17 -2.40
C ARG A 25 16.04 -25.57 -1.80
N PHE A 26 16.07 -24.28 -1.47
CA PHE A 26 14.91 -23.55 -0.95
C PHE A 26 13.73 -23.56 -1.94
N ALA A 27 13.99 -23.39 -3.24
CA ALA A 27 12.94 -23.50 -4.25
C ALA A 27 12.33 -24.91 -4.33
N SER A 28 13.13 -25.97 -4.16
CA SER A 28 12.60 -27.34 -4.07
C SER A 28 11.70 -27.54 -2.85
N GLU A 29 12.05 -26.93 -1.71
CA GLU A 29 11.25 -27.00 -0.48
C GLU A 29 9.90 -26.30 -0.69
N ILE A 30 9.88 -25.11 -1.31
CA ILE A 30 8.65 -24.40 -1.68
C ILE A 30 7.76 -25.24 -2.60
N LEU A 31 8.33 -25.84 -3.65
CA LEU A 31 7.55 -26.67 -4.57
C LEU A 31 6.98 -27.89 -3.82
N THR A 32 7.76 -28.54 -2.95
CA THR A 32 7.28 -29.68 -2.14
C THR A 32 6.03 -29.31 -1.36
N VAL A 33 6.05 -28.15 -0.70
CA VAL A 33 4.95 -27.70 0.15
C VAL A 33 3.75 -27.27 -0.69
N LEU A 34 3.96 -26.47 -1.74
CA LEU A 34 2.89 -26.00 -2.63
C LEU A 34 2.09 -27.14 -3.23
N PHE A 35 2.76 -28.24 -3.58
CA PHE A 35 2.14 -29.37 -4.24
C PHE A 35 1.79 -30.51 -3.29
N GLN A 36 1.99 -30.38 -1.98
CA GLN A 36 1.88 -31.50 -1.03
C GLN A 36 0.49 -32.16 -0.96
N HIS A 37 -0.56 -31.50 -1.43
CA HIS A 37 -1.93 -32.00 -1.47
C HIS A 37 -2.42 -32.42 -2.87
N ASP A 38 -1.64 -32.14 -3.91
CA ASP A 38 -2.01 -32.48 -5.28
C ASP A 38 -1.80 -33.97 -5.55
N THR A 39 -2.59 -34.53 -6.46
CA THR A 39 -2.40 -35.92 -6.85
C THR A 39 -1.05 -36.07 -7.56
N LEU A 40 -0.43 -37.25 -7.47
CA LEU A 40 0.83 -37.52 -8.15
C LEU A 40 0.77 -37.14 -9.65
N GLN A 41 -0.36 -37.42 -10.28
CA GLN A 41 -0.61 -37.11 -11.68
C GLN A 41 -0.62 -35.60 -11.97
N ASP A 42 -1.17 -34.79 -11.07
CA ASP A 42 -1.21 -33.32 -11.20
C ASP A 42 0.20 -32.72 -11.01
N ARG A 43 0.96 -33.23 -10.03
CA ARG A 43 2.35 -32.82 -9.81
C ARG A 43 3.25 -33.16 -10.99
N ASP A 44 3.10 -34.37 -11.53
CA ASP A 44 3.86 -34.81 -12.71
C ASP A 44 3.47 -34.00 -13.95
N ASN A 45 2.19 -33.65 -14.09
CA ASN A 45 1.74 -32.78 -15.17
C ASN A 45 2.33 -31.38 -15.05
N TYR A 46 2.39 -30.82 -13.84
CA TYR A 46 3.02 -29.54 -13.53
C TYR A 46 4.53 -29.55 -13.88
N ALA A 47 5.26 -30.56 -13.41
CA ALA A 47 6.70 -30.72 -13.70
C ALA A 47 6.97 -30.84 -15.20
N ARG A 48 6.08 -31.51 -15.94
CA ARG A 48 6.18 -31.70 -17.38
C ARG A 48 5.89 -30.43 -18.16
N VAL A 49 4.82 -29.73 -17.79
CA VAL A 49 4.35 -28.54 -18.50
C VAL A 49 5.27 -27.34 -18.26
N LEU A 50 5.74 -27.14 -17.03
CA LEU A 50 6.45 -25.91 -16.67
C LEU A 50 7.97 -26.05 -16.62
N PHE A 51 8.48 -27.26 -16.41
CA PHE A 51 9.92 -27.49 -16.22
C PHE A 51 10.50 -28.56 -17.15
N HIS A 52 9.68 -29.11 -18.04
CA HIS A 52 10.07 -30.15 -18.98
C HIS A 52 10.72 -31.37 -18.29
N ARG A 53 10.19 -31.78 -17.13
CA ARG A 53 10.58 -33.01 -16.41
C ARG A 53 9.44 -34.01 -16.40
N GLN A 54 9.76 -35.30 -16.48
CA GLN A 54 8.71 -36.30 -16.66
C GLN A 54 7.85 -36.47 -15.41
N THR A 55 8.48 -36.30 -14.24
CA THR A 55 7.86 -36.40 -12.92
C THR A 55 8.28 -35.26 -12.01
N PHE A 56 7.47 -34.99 -11.00
CA PHE A 56 7.75 -33.98 -9.97
C PHE A 56 8.96 -34.38 -9.10
N ASP A 57 9.13 -35.66 -8.82
CA ASP A 57 10.29 -36.15 -8.07
C ASP A 57 11.60 -35.92 -8.82
N GLN A 58 11.60 -36.05 -10.16
CA GLN A 58 12.77 -35.72 -10.99
C GLN A 58 13.14 -34.24 -10.86
N LEU A 59 12.12 -33.37 -10.85
CA LEU A 59 12.30 -31.93 -10.67
C LEU A 59 12.95 -31.59 -9.33
N GLN A 60 12.47 -32.20 -8.23
CA GLN A 60 13.00 -31.95 -6.89
C GLN A 60 14.44 -32.43 -6.74
N GLN A 61 14.79 -33.59 -7.28
CA GLN A 61 16.16 -34.11 -7.24
C GLN A 61 17.15 -33.19 -7.96
N GLU A 62 16.77 -32.64 -9.11
CA GLU A 62 17.63 -31.71 -9.85
C GLU A 62 17.82 -30.37 -9.13
N LEU A 63 16.81 -29.90 -8.39
CA LEU A 63 16.89 -28.67 -7.60
C LEU A 63 17.70 -28.83 -6.30
N THR A 64 17.74 -30.03 -5.73
CA THR A 64 18.40 -30.30 -4.45
C THR A 64 19.80 -30.89 -4.59
N SER A 65 20.19 -31.34 -5.79
CA SER A 65 21.53 -31.87 -6.02
C SER A 65 22.56 -30.77 -6.34
N ASP A 66 23.74 -30.87 -5.71
CA ASP A 66 24.92 -30.02 -5.99
C ASP A 66 25.63 -30.41 -7.30
N SER A 67 25.14 -31.43 -8.00
CA SER A 67 25.68 -31.94 -9.27
C SER A 67 24.72 -31.62 -10.42
N HIS A 68 25.25 -31.27 -11.59
CA HIS A 68 24.45 -31.32 -12.82
C HIS A 68 23.98 -32.76 -13.09
N PRO A 69 22.78 -32.97 -13.67
CA PRO A 69 21.97 -34.16 -13.44
C PRO A 69 22.66 -35.46 -13.87
N GLY A 70 22.76 -36.39 -12.91
CA GLY A 70 23.07 -37.80 -13.10
C GLY A 70 22.15 -38.64 -12.20
N THR A 71 21.52 -39.65 -12.78
CA THR A 71 20.26 -40.28 -12.36
C THR A 71 20.36 -41.28 -11.19
N ILE A 72 19.26 -41.38 -10.41
CA ILE A 72 18.75 -42.51 -9.58
C ILE A 72 19.43 -42.83 -8.22
N GLY A 73 18.62 -42.84 -7.13
CA GLY A 73 18.73 -43.86 -6.06
C GLY A 73 18.38 -43.52 -4.59
N ASN A 74 17.12 -43.78 -4.19
CA ASN A 74 16.60 -44.30 -2.89
C ASN A 74 16.49 -43.45 -1.57
N LEU A 75 15.30 -43.65 -0.93
CA LEU A 75 14.65 -43.25 0.35
C LEU A 75 15.45 -43.44 1.69
N PRO A 76 14.97 -43.07 2.95
CA PRO A 76 13.63 -42.61 3.43
C PRO A 76 13.52 -41.49 4.53
N GLN A 77 12.31 -40.89 4.64
CA GLN A 77 11.46 -40.47 5.80
C GLN A 77 12.03 -39.83 7.10
N SER A 78 11.48 -38.67 7.55
CA SER A 78 10.35 -38.57 8.52
C SER A 78 10.16 -37.15 9.13
N ASN A 79 8.88 -36.80 9.33
CA ASN A 79 8.25 -35.96 10.38
C ASN A 79 8.30 -34.41 10.36
N SER A 80 7.07 -33.87 10.39
CA SER A 80 6.54 -32.51 10.56
C SER A 80 6.96 -31.82 11.89
N PRO A 81 6.86 -30.48 12.08
CA PRO A 81 5.57 -29.74 12.05
C PRO A 81 5.57 -28.32 11.46
N GLU A 82 4.36 -27.92 11.08
CA GLU A 82 3.89 -26.60 10.63
C GLU A 82 4.13 -25.52 11.69
N ASP A 83 4.67 -24.36 11.26
CA ASP A 83 4.55 -23.01 11.85
C ASP A 83 5.59 -22.00 11.24
N GLU A 84 6.46 -22.43 10.31
CA GLU A 84 7.57 -21.60 9.79
C GLU A 84 7.31 -20.89 8.43
N GLU A 85 6.12 -21.00 7.82
CA GLU A 85 5.88 -20.56 6.43
C GLU A 85 5.87 -19.03 6.22
N ASP A 86 5.50 -18.24 7.24
CA ASP A 86 5.42 -16.78 7.10
C ASP A 86 6.80 -16.09 7.16
N ASP A 87 7.78 -16.67 7.84
CA ASP A 87 9.10 -16.06 8.04
C ASP A 87 9.97 -16.07 6.77
N ALA A 88 9.72 -17.01 5.86
CA ALA A 88 10.48 -17.22 4.64
C ALA A 88 10.41 -16.03 3.67
N TYR A 89 9.28 -15.31 3.64
CA TYR A 89 9.05 -14.17 2.73
C TYR A 89 9.28 -12.81 3.39
N ILE A 90 9.22 -12.72 4.71
CA ILE A 90 9.43 -11.49 5.47
C ILE A 90 10.87 -11.01 5.33
N LEU A 91 11.84 -11.93 5.40
CA LEU A 91 13.26 -11.60 5.39
C LEU A 91 13.75 -11.04 4.04
N PRO A 92 13.41 -11.64 2.86
CA PRO A 92 13.72 -11.06 1.56
C PRO A 92 13.11 -9.68 1.33
N LEU A 93 11.86 -9.45 1.76
CA LEU A 93 11.24 -8.14 1.63
C LEU A 93 11.83 -7.11 2.59
N ALA A 94 12.04 -7.46 3.85
CA ALA A 94 12.74 -6.60 4.80
C ALA A 94 14.12 -6.21 4.27
N ARG A 95 14.85 -7.15 3.66
CA ARG A 95 16.12 -6.88 2.97
C ARG A 95 15.94 -5.96 1.76
N THR A 96 14.91 -6.14 0.95
CA THR A 96 14.61 -5.30 -0.21
C THR A 96 14.28 -3.86 0.20
N LEU A 97 13.40 -3.69 1.19
CA LEU A 97 13.05 -2.38 1.73
C LEU A 97 14.23 -1.73 2.45
N ASN A 98 14.99 -2.49 3.22
CA ASN A 98 16.23 -1.98 3.81
C ASN A 98 17.24 -1.62 2.74
N ALA A 99 17.37 -2.41 1.67
CA ALA A 99 18.23 -2.08 0.55
C ALA A 99 17.74 -0.78 -0.08
N LEU A 100 16.46 -0.55 -0.32
CA LEU A 100 15.97 0.74 -0.82
C LEU A 100 16.24 1.89 0.17
N SER A 101 16.06 1.65 1.47
CA SER A 101 16.36 2.61 2.55
C SER A 101 17.86 2.91 2.72
N LEU A 102 18.75 1.96 2.42
CA LEU A 102 20.19 2.02 2.66
C LEU A 102 21.01 2.30 1.40
N SER A 103 20.65 1.66 0.29
CA SER A 103 21.33 1.79 -1.00
C SER A 103 20.86 2.99 -1.79
N GLY A 104 19.69 3.57 -1.46
CA GLY A 104 19.14 4.66 -2.24
C GLY A 104 19.17 4.36 -3.74
N GLY A 105 18.89 3.10 -4.14
CA GLY A 105 18.85 2.56 -5.50
C GLY A 105 19.99 2.95 -6.46
N GLN A 106 20.04 2.32 -7.65
CA GLN A 106 21.16 2.45 -8.60
C GLN A 106 21.29 3.83 -9.28
N GLU A 107 20.53 4.85 -8.86
CA GLU A 107 20.69 6.21 -9.38
C GLU A 107 21.65 7.02 -8.49
N PRO A 108 22.48 7.91 -9.07
CA PRO A 108 23.32 8.81 -8.29
C PRO A 108 22.48 9.58 -7.26
N LEU A 109 22.92 9.56 -5.98
CA LEU A 109 22.26 10.24 -4.85
C LEU A 109 21.93 11.72 -5.14
N GLU A 110 22.67 12.36 -6.04
CA GLU A 110 22.52 13.76 -6.44
C GLU A 110 21.26 14.05 -7.28
N LYS A 111 20.52 13.03 -7.75
CA LYS A 111 19.30 13.21 -8.57
C LYS A 111 17.99 12.80 -7.87
N ARG A 112 18.04 12.20 -6.69
CA ARG A 112 16.83 11.70 -6.01
C ARG A 112 16.17 12.80 -5.20
N THR A 113 15.00 13.22 -5.67
CA THR A 113 14.08 14.07 -4.92
C THR A 113 13.33 13.25 -3.86
N PRO A 114 12.87 13.87 -2.76
CA PRO A 114 12.03 13.19 -1.79
C PRO A 114 10.76 12.59 -2.39
N LEU A 115 10.16 13.25 -3.39
CA LEU A 115 8.93 12.78 -4.04
C LEU A 115 9.15 11.55 -4.93
N SER A 116 10.21 11.51 -5.74
CA SER A 116 10.57 10.31 -6.52
C SER A 116 10.91 9.12 -5.62
N LEU A 117 11.63 9.36 -4.52
CA LEU A 117 11.94 8.32 -3.54
C LEU A 117 10.69 7.80 -2.83
N LEU A 118 9.74 8.68 -2.53
CA LEU A 118 8.46 8.29 -1.92
C LEU A 118 7.66 7.40 -2.87
N GLN A 119 7.62 7.72 -4.16
CA GLN A 119 6.96 6.90 -5.18
C GLN A 119 7.58 5.48 -5.23
N ALA A 120 8.91 5.40 -5.34
CA ALA A 120 9.62 4.12 -5.36
C ALA A 120 9.41 3.30 -4.07
N MET A 121 9.37 3.95 -2.90
CA MET A 121 9.10 3.28 -1.64
C MET A 121 7.67 2.74 -1.58
N VAL A 122 6.67 3.51 -2.01
CA VAL A 122 5.28 3.06 -2.05
C VAL A 122 5.13 1.87 -2.99
N GLU A 123 5.74 1.92 -4.18
CA GLU A 123 5.76 0.79 -5.13
C GLU A 123 6.40 -0.46 -4.52
N SER A 124 7.53 -0.30 -3.83
CA SER A 124 8.27 -1.42 -3.26
C SER A 124 7.54 -2.17 -2.15
N PHE A 125 6.57 -1.54 -1.48
CA PHE A 125 5.71 -2.21 -0.51
C PHE A 125 4.90 -3.34 -1.16
N PHE A 126 4.59 -3.21 -2.46
CA PHE A 126 3.75 -4.15 -3.21
C PHE A 126 4.54 -5.16 -4.05
N THR A 127 5.88 -5.18 -3.97
CA THR A 127 6.74 -6.09 -4.75
C THR A 127 6.37 -7.57 -4.57
N PHE A 128 5.96 -7.97 -3.37
CA PHE A 128 5.52 -9.35 -3.06
C PHE A 128 4.00 -9.46 -2.91
N GLY A 129 3.27 -8.51 -3.51
CA GLY A 129 1.81 -8.49 -3.53
C GLY A 129 1.15 -7.84 -2.30
N PRO A 130 -0.18 -7.67 -2.36
CA PRO A 130 -0.95 -6.91 -1.38
C PRO A 130 -0.96 -7.54 0.02
N ASN A 131 -0.92 -8.87 0.14
CA ASN A 131 -0.95 -9.55 1.44
C ASN A 131 0.29 -9.21 2.27
N MET A 132 1.47 -9.25 1.64
CA MET A 132 2.72 -8.91 2.29
C MET A 132 2.82 -7.42 2.60
N ALA A 133 2.32 -6.56 1.69
CA ALA A 133 2.18 -5.14 1.97
C ALA A 133 1.30 -4.91 3.22
N SER A 134 0.16 -5.61 3.33
CA SER A 134 -0.74 -5.51 4.48
C SER A 134 -0.05 -5.95 5.77
N PHE A 135 0.70 -7.05 5.73
CA PHE A 135 1.50 -7.51 6.86
C PHE A 135 2.48 -6.43 7.34
N LEU A 136 3.31 -5.88 6.46
CA LEU A 136 4.26 -4.83 6.83
C LEU A 136 3.60 -3.55 7.31
N PHE A 137 2.57 -3.09 6.61
CA PHE A 137 1.83 -1.90 7.03
C PHE A 137 1.24 -2.11 8.42
N SER A 138 0.73 -3.30 8.72
CA SER A 138 0.19 -3.61 10.04
C SER A 138 1.26 -3.55 11.14
N LYS A 139 2.48 -4.05 10.87
CA LYS A 139 3.63 -3.92 11.79
C LYS A 139 4.00 -2.46 12.02
N LEU A 140 4.11 -1.68 10.94
CA LEU A 140 4.42 -0.25 11.02
C LEU A 140 3.33 0.52 11.79
N GLN A 141 2.07 0.24 11.51
CA GLN A 141 0.94 0.86 12.19
C GLN A 141 0.95 0.56 13.69
N MET A 142 1.20 -0.70 14.08
CA MET A 142 1.28 -1.09 15.49
C MET A 142 2.50 -0.49 16.18
N ALA A 143 3.65 -0.51 15.53
CA ALA A 143 4.87 0.13 16.04
C ALA A 143 4.61 1.61 16.34
N VAL A 144 4.05 2.36 15.39
CA VAL A 144 3.75 3.79 15.57
C VAL A 144 2.67 4.01 16.62
N ARG A 145 1.59 3.22 16.62
CA ARG A 145 0.46 3.38 17.54
C ARG A 145 0.84 3.19 19.00
N PHE A 146 1.73 2.23 19.27
CA PHE A 146 2.13 1.85 20.62
C PHE A 146 3.53 2.34 20.99
N GLU A 147 4.14 3.18 20.14
CA GLU A 147 5.52 3.66 20.30
C GLU A 147 6.56 2.51 20.43
N ASN A 148 6.25 1.36 19.80
CA ASN A 148 7.10 0.18 19.80
C ASN A 148 8.11 0.22 18.64
N PHE A 149 8.98 1.22 18.67
CA PHE A 149 10.08 1.38 17.73
C PHE A 149 11.29 2.05 18.41
N GLU A 150 12.47 1.90 17.82
CA GLU A 150 13.67 2.61 18.27
C GLU A 150 14.06 3.65 17.22
N ILE A 151 14.26 4.90 17.65
CA ILE A 151 14.88 5.94 16.80
C ILE A 151 16.39 5.93 17.08
N THR A 152 17.18 5.68 16.05
CA THR A 152 18.64 5.70 16.16
C THR A 152 19.16 7.14 16.23
N ALA A 153 20.43 7.32 16.62
CA ALA A 153 21.13 8.61 16.55
C ALA A 153 21.19 9.21 15.13
N SER A 154 20.96 8.40 14.10
CA SER A 154 20.88 8.81 12.69
C SER A 154 19.43 9.05 12.20
N SER A 155 18.49 9.21 13.13
CA SER A 155 17.06 9.41 12.85
C SER A 155 16.43 8.29 12.01
N ARG A 156 16.93 7.06 12.16
CA ARG A 156 16.32 5.87 11.54
C ARG A 156 15.36 5.21 12.52
N LEU A 157 14.23 4.76 11.99
CA LEU A 157 13.16 4.07 12.71
C LEU A 157 13.34 2.56 12.58
N LYS A 158 13.77 1.88 13.64
CA LYS A 158 13.82 0.42 13.66
C LYS A 158 12.45 -0.16 14.01
N VAL A 159 11.90 -0.96 13.11
CA VAL A 159 10.62 -1.66 13.27
C VAL A 159 10.86 -3.16 13.25
N GLY A 160 10.40 -3.87 14.29
CA GLY A 160 10.53 -5.32 14.38
C GLY A 160 9.51 -6.07 13.52
N THR A 161 9.95 -7.01 12.67
CA THR A 161 9.07 -7.83 11.83
C THR A 161 8.53 -9.06 12.57
N LEU A 162 9.30 -9.62 13.51
CA LEU A 162 8.94 -10.81 14.31
C LEU A 162 8.15 -10.48 15.59
N VAL A 163 7.74 -9.23 15.75
CA VAL A 163 6.87 -8.80 16.85
C VAL A 163 5.54 -9.56 16.73
N GLN A 164 5.28 -10.56 17.58
CA GLN A 164 4.02 -11.31 17.55
C GLN A 164 2.87 -10.32 17.65
N LEU A 165 2.00 -10.37 16.66
CA LEU A 165 0.78 -9.57 16.62
C LEU A 165 -0.34 -10.43 17.25
N PRO A 166 -1.32 -9.81 17.93
CA PRO A 166 -2.59 -10.50 18.15
C PRO A 166 -3.09 -11.02 16.80
N SER A 167 -3.71 -12.20 16.75
CA SER A 167 -4.16 -12.84 15.50
C SER A 167 -4.84 -11.82 14.57
N MET A 168 -4.09 -11.37 13.56
CA MET A 168 -4.54 -10.32 12.67
C MET A 168 -5.17 -10.96 11.46
N ASP A 169 -6.47 -10.73 11.33
CA ASP A 169 -7.18 -11.01 10.11
C ASP A 169 -6.72 -10.02 9.04
N LEU A 170 -5.82 -10.45 8.15
CA LEU A 170 -5.31 -9.65 7.03
C LEU A 170 -6.44 -9.14 6.13
N LYS A 171 -7.62 -9.78 6.14
CA LYS A 171 -8.82 -9.29 5.43
C LYS A 171 -9.30 -7.93 5.97
N LYS A 172 -8.90 -7.54 7.18
CA LYS A 172 -9.16 -6.21 7.77
C LYS A 172 -8.26 -5.10 7.23
N PHE A 173 -7.27 -5.44 6.41
CA PHE A 173 -6.34 -4.51 5.77
C PHE A 173 -6.46 -4.56 4.24
N PRO A 174 -7.63 -4.22 3.66
CA PRO A 174 -7.77 -4.28 2.23
C PRO A 174 -7.19 -3.00 1.60
N TRP A 175 -6.32 -3.15 0.60
CA TRP A 175 -5.65 -2.02 -0.07
C TRP A 175 -6.55 -1.18 -0.97
N ASN A 176 -7.81 -1.58 -1.12
CA ASN A 176 -8.86 -0.73 -1.67
C ASN A 176 -9.35 0.30 -0.61
N SER A 177 -8.98 0.17 0.67
CA SER A 177 -9.22 1.21 1.68
C SER A 177 -8.41 2.48 1.38
N CYS A 178 -9.13 3.57 1.08
CA CYS A 178 -8.55 4.89 0.85
C CYS A 178 -7.75 5.41 2.07
N LYS A 179 -8.20 5.11 3.29
CA LYS A 179 -7.53 5.51 4.54
C LYS A 179 -6.24 4.73 4.77
N MET A 180 -6.25 3.43 4.50
CA MET A 180 -5.06 2.59 4.63
C MET A 180 -3.99 3.02 3.63
N SER A 181 -4.40 3.22 2.37
CA SER A 181 -3.56 3.75 1.30
C SER A 181 -2.93 5.09 1.70
N ALA A 182 -3.75 6.03 2.18
CA ALA A 182 -3.26 7.33 2.63
C ALA A 182 -2.33 7.23 3.84
N SER A 183 -2.65 6.34 4.81
CA SER A 183 -1.83 6.14 6.01
C SER A 183 -0.43 5.65 5.66
N LEU A 184 -0.30 4.70 4.73
CA LEU A 184 1.01 4.20 4.28
C LEU A 184 1.85 5.36 3.72
N VAL A 185 1.33 6.08 2.73
CA VAL A 185 2.08 7.14 2.04
C VAL A 185 2.47 8.25 3.02
N LEU A 186 1.55 8.66 3.89
CA LEU A 186 1.84 9.69 4.87
C LEU A 186 2.89 9.23 5.90
N LEU A 187 2.82 7.97 6.39
CA LEU A 187 3.82 7.44 7.33
C LEU A 187 5.20 7.36 6.71
N LEU A 188 5.30 7.01 5.43
CA LEU A 188 6.55 7.07 4.69
C LEU A 188 7.07 8.50 4.58
N ALA A 189 6.20 9.48 4.35
CA ALA A 189 6.58 10.89 4.24
C ALA A 189 6.83 11.62 5.58
N ALA A 190 6.30 11.12 6.70
CA ALA A 190 6.38 11.77 8.01
C ALA A 190 7.84 12.00 8.45
N HIS A 191 8.09 13.05 9.23
CA HIS A 191 9.42 13.25 9.78
C HIS A 191 9.77 12.12 10.75
N ALA A 192 11.06 11.86 10.92
CA ALA A 192 11.56 10.83 11.84
C ALA A 192 11.46 11.24 13.33
N THR A 193 10.29 11.71 13.77
CA THR A 193 9.97 11.99 15.16
C THR A 193 8.72 11.23 15.60
N PRO A 194 8.61 10.82 16.87
CA PRO A 194 7.42 10.13 17.38
C PRO A 194 6.13 10.92 17.13
N GLU A 195 6.16 12.24 17.34
CA GLU A 195 4.99 13.11 17.20
C GLU A 195 4.51 13.18 15.75
N SER A 196 5.45 13.30 14.79
CA SER A 196 5.11 13.37 13.36
C SER A 196 4.50 12.05 12.88
N LEU A 197 5.09 10.92 13.26
CA LEU A 197 4.58 9.58 12.96
C LEU A 197 3.19 9.36 13.58
N TYR A 198 3.04 9.68 14.87
CA TYR A 198 1.81 9.50 15.62
C TYR A 198 0.68 10.35 15.05
N GLU A 199 0.89 11.65 14.85
CA GLU A 199 -0.14 12.54 14.32
C GLU A 199 -0.53 12.15 12.89
N THR A 200 0.44 11.73 12.07
CA THR A 200 0.17 11.19 10.74
C THR A 200 -0.79 10.01 10.80
N LEU A 201 -0.49 9.00 11.61
CA LEU A 201 -1.34 7.82 11.74
C LEU A 201 -2.71 8.16 12.35
N LYS A 202 -2.71 9.01 13.37
CA LYS A 202 -3.92 9.48 14.06
C LYS A 202 -4.90 10.08 13.09
N THR A 203 -4.46 10.96 12.18
CA THR A 203 -5.34 11.67 11.23
C THR A 203 -6.21 10.75 10.37
N GLN A 204 -5.78 9.50 10.15
CA GLN A 204 -6.49 8.51 9.35
C GLN A 204 -7.21 7.44 10.18
N SER A 205 -7.11 7.51 11.52
CA SER A 205 -7.55 6.46 12.43
C SER A 205 -8.71 6.88 13.32
N ARG A 206 -9.84 6.15 13.23
CA ARG A 206 -10.99 6.32 14.14
C ARG A 206 -10.63 5.94 15.56
N SER A 207 -9.91 4.84 15.75
CA SER A 207 -9.56 4.34 17.09
C SER A 207 -8.56 5.23 17.82
N MET A 208 -7.88 6.13 17.11
CA MET A 208 -6.97 7.13 17.69
C MET A 208 -7.61 8.53 17.75
N GLY A 209 -8.92 8.64 17.45
CA GLY A 209 -9.66 9.90 17.55
C GLY A 209 -9.38 10.92 16.45
N GLY A 210 -8.73 10.57 15.33
CA GLY A 210 -8.49 11.52 14.24
C GLY A 210 -9.66 11.70 13.27
N MET A 211 -10.66 10.81 13.32
CA MET A 211 -11.86 10.98 12.51
C MET A 211 -12.73 12.14 13.04
N PRO A 212 -13.29 12.98 12.16
CA PRO A 212 -14.21 14.04 12.57
C PRO A 212 -15.40 13.50 13.37
N THR A 213 -15.79 14.24 14.41
CA THR A 213 -17.10 14.12 15.07
C THR A 213 -18.08 15.16 14.50
N ARG A 214 -19.38 14.98 14.78
CA ARG A 214 -20.42 15.94 14.38
C ARG A 214 -20.15 17.33 14.94
N GLU A 215 -19.73 17.40 16.21
CA GLU A 215 -19.42 18.64 16.93
C GLU A 215 -18.21 19.33 16.28
N SER A 216 -17.15 18.57 15.99
CA SER A 216 -15.95 19.10 15.33
C SER A 216 -16.26 19.67 13.95
N LEU A 217 -17.18 19.04 13.21
CA LEU A 217 -17.58 19.44 11.86
C LEU A 217 -18.51 20.66 11.86
N ALA A 218 -19.26 20.87 12.93
CA ALA A 218 -20.15 22.01 13.08
C ALA A 218 -19.37 23.31 13.27
N SER A 219 -18.25 23.26 13.98
CA SER A 219 -17.40 24.42 14.28
C SER A 219 -16.22 24.60 13.33
N SER A 220 -15.83 23.58 12.55
CA SER A 220 -14.68 23.65 11.65
C SER A 220 -14.98 24.29 10.30
N ILE A 221 -14.07 25.18 9.88
CA ILE A 221 -13.99 25.70 8.52
C ILE A 221 -13.36 24.64 7.63
N SER A 222 -13.92 24.44 6.43
CA SER A 222 -13.35 23.53 5.44
C SER A 222 -12.00 24.06 4.96
N ASP A 223 -11.00 23.19 4.88
CA ASP A 223 -9.75 23.52 4.23
C ASP A 223 -9.97 23.79 2.73
N SER A 224 -9.07 24.59 2.13
CA SER A 224 -8.98 24.77 0.69
C SER A 224 -7.72 24.08 0.17
N LEU A 225 -7.91 23.10 -0.71
CA LEU A 225 -6.82 22.44 -1.40
C LEU A 225 -6.06 23.41 -2.29
N SER A 226 -6.75 24.35 -2.94
CA SER A 226 -6.12 25.40 -3.76
C SER A 226 -5.11 26.22 -2.94
N VAL A 227 -5.49 26.68 -1.75
CA VAL A 227 -4.58 27.46 -0.90
C VAL A 227 -3.35 26.64 -0.48
N LYS A 228 -3.54 25.39 -0.07
CA LYS A 228 -2.44 24.51 0.35
C LYS A 228 -1.54 24.13 -0.82
N PHE A 229 -2.14 23.80 -1.97
CA PHE A 229 -1.44 23.49 -3.21
C PHE A 229 -0.60 24.66 -3.70
N GLN A 230 -1.10 25.90 -3.69
CA GLN A 230 -0.31 27.06 -4.12
C GLN A 230 0.91 27.29 -3.22
N ARG A 231 0.77 27.06 -1.91
CA ARG A 231 1.90 27.14 -0.97
C ARG A 231 2.93 26.04 -1.22
N ALA A 232 2.47 24.79 -1.37
CA ALA A 232 3.33 23.65 -1.67
C ALA A 232 4.06 23.82 -3.00
N LYS A 233 3.34 24.26 -4.05
CA LYS A 233 3.90 24.56 -5.36
C LYS A 233 4.96 25.66 -5.30
N ARG A 234 4.71 26.73 -4.53
CA ARG A 234 5.70 27.79 -4.33
C ARG A 234 6.97 27.23 -3.69
N ALA A 235 6.84 26.49 -2.59
CA ALA A 235 7.96 25.88 -1.91
C ALA A 235 8.75 24.92 -2.83
N ALA A 236 8.05 24.17 -3.68
CA ALA A 236 8.68 23.30 -4.67
C ALA A 236 9.49 24.08 -5.73
N LEU A 237 8.93 25.15 -6.28
CA LEU A 237 9.57 25.91 -7.37
C LEU A 237 10.64 26.90 -6.89
N GLU A 238 10.44 27.52 -5.73
CA GLU A 238 11.31 28.58 -5.23
C GLU A 238 12.38 28.04 -4.25
N GLU A 239 12.04 27.01 -3.46
CA GLU A 239 12.91 26.48 -2.41
C GLU A 239 13.40 25.04 -2.68
N GLY A 240 12.92 24.39 -3.75
CA GLY A 240 13.25 23.00 -4.05
C GLY A 240 12.64 21.99 -3.07
N LYS A 241 11.65 22.39 -2.26
CA LYS A 241 11.09 21.57 -1.17
C LYS A 241 9.96 20.67 -1.61
N THR A 242 9.82 19.53 -0.93
CA THR A 242 8.69 18.60 -1.13
C THR A 242 7.66 18.75 0.00
N THR A 243 6.38 18.83 -0.34
CA THR A 243 5.25 18.79 0.60
C THR A 243 4.36 17.61 0.29
N VAL A 244 3.98 16.84 1.30
CA VAL A 244 3.01 15.73 1.16
C VAL A 244 1.74 16.08 1.94
N MET A 245 0.59 15.96 1.30
CA MET A 245 -0.71 16.36 1.82
C MET A 245 -1.68 15.18 1.87
N GLY A 246 -2.16 14.82 3.05
CA GLY A 246 -3.31 13.92 3.22
C GLY A 246 -4.61 14.70 3.13
N VAL A 247 -5.39 14.47 2.07
CA VAL A 247 -6.63 15.20 1.79
C VAL A 247 -7.81 14.29 2.06
N THR A 248 -8.68 14.69 3.00
CA THR A 248 -9.90 13.96 3.36
C THR A 248 -11.13 14.77 2.96
N LEU A 249 -11.91 14.24 2.02
CA LEU A 249 -13.25 14.70 1.69
C LEU A 249 -14.26 13.99 2.61
N VAL A 250 -14.89 14.74 3.50
CA VAL A 250 -15.85 14.24 4.48
C VAL A 250 -17.27 14.56 4.02
N ASP A 251 -18.14 13.56 4.05
CA ASP A 251 -19.57 13.77 3.95
C ASP A 251 -20.10 14.30 5.29
N LYS A 252 -20.45 15.59 5.37
CA LYS A 252 -21.07 16.15 6.59
C LYS A 252 -22.49 15.63 6.81
N TYR A 253 -23.20 15.26 5.74
CA TYR A 253 -24.60 14.89 5.84
C TYR A 253 -24.78 13.50 6.46
N ILE A 254 -23.82 12.58 6.28
CA ILE A 254 -23.85 11.28 6.98
C ILE A 254 -23.88 11.44 8.52
N PHE A 255 -23.24 12.48 9.07
CA PHE A 255 -23.28 12.77 10.51
C PHE A 255 -24.62 13.35 10.97
N GLU A 256 -25.33 14.06 10.09
CA GLU A 256 -26.70 14.52 10.36
C GLU A 256 -27.67 13.33 10.37
N LEU A 257 -27.50 12.37 9.46
CA LEU A 257 -28.26 11.12 9.42
C LEU A 257 -27.95 10.21 10.61
N LEU A 258 -26.69 10.18 11.07
CA LEU A 258 -26.29 9.43 12.25
C LEU A 258 -27.00 9.94 13.50
N GLY A 259 -27.14 11.27 13.63
CA GLY A 259 -27.93 11.88 14.71
C GLY A 259 -29.43 11.59 14.66
N ARG A 260 -29.91 10.96 13.59
CA ARG A 260 -31.30 10.51 13.40
C ARG A 260 -31.42 8.98 13.39
N SER A 261 -30.31 8.26 13.62
CA SER A 261 -30.24 6.79 13.61
C SER A 261 -30.64 6.14 12.27
N VAL A 262 -30.41 6.83 11.15
CA VAL A 262 -30.70 6.30 9.79
C VAL A 262 -29.48 6.33 8.88
N ALA A 263 -28.28 6.60 9.42
CA ALA A 263 -27.06 6.64 8.62
C ALA A 263 -26.70 5.30 7.99
N GLU A 264 -27.15 4.18 8.56
CA GLU A 264 -26.90 2.81 8.07
C GLU A 264 -27.65 2.48 6.78
N ASP A 265 -28.63 3.31 6.39
CA ASP A 265 -29.36 3.17 5.12
C ASP A 265 -28.68 3.86 3.93
N TYR A 266 -27.63 4.66 4.15
CA TYR A 266 -27.03 5.51 3.12
C TYR A 266 -25.52 5.43 2.98
N PHE A 267 -25.04 5.23 1.75
CA PHE A 267 -23.63 5.22 1.41
C PHE A 267 -23.04 6.64 1.48
N SER A 268 -21.85 6.76 2.10
CA SER A 268 -21.14 8.03 2.22
C SER A 268 -20.11 8.19 1.10
N PHE A 269 -20.11 9.34 0.42
CA PHE A 269 -19.10 9.66 -0.60
C PHE A 269 -17.71 10.01 -0.03
N SER A 270 -17.52 9.88 1.29
CA SER A 270 -16.28 10.25 1.97
C SER A 270 -15.08 9.54 1.35
N HIS A 271 -14.00 10.27 1.08
CA HIS A 271 -12.83 9.73 0.40
C HIS A 271 -11.55 10.41 0.88
N THR A 272 -10.46 9.66 0.95
CA THR A 272 -9.13 10.16 1.31
C THR A 272 -8.13 9.84 0.22
N PHE A 273 -7.31 10.80 -0.16
CA PHE A 273 -6.15 10.58 -1.03
C PHE A 273 -4.94 11.36 -0.52
N VAL A 274 -3.76 11.05 -1.05
CA VAL A 274 -2.53 11.77 -0.73
C VAL A 274 -1.99 12.47 -1.97
N MET A 275 -1.59 13.73 -1.83
CA MET A 275 -0.97 14.52 -2.88
C MET A 275 0.46 14.89 -2.48
N GLY A 276 1.45 14.42 -3.23
CA GLY A 276 2.84 14.84 -3.11
C GLY A 276 3.14 15.94 -4.11
N VAL A 277 3.78 17.03 -3.66
CA VAL A 277 4.16 18.18 -4.47
C VAL A 277 5.66 18.42 -4.28
N GLY A 278 6.43 18.27 -5.36
CA GLY A 278 7.88 18.44 -5.38
C GLY A 278 8.33 19.23 -6.61
N PRO A 279 9.63 19.54 -6.74
CA PRO A 279 10.17 20.30 -7.87
C PRO A 279 9.82 19.71 -9.24
N GLU A 280 9.71 18.38 -9.33
CA GLU A 280 9.38 17.64 -10.55
C GLU A 280 7.89 17.68 -10.93
N GLY A 281 6.99 18.07 -10.02
CA GLY A 281 5.55 18.10 -10.27
C GLY A 281 4.71 17.52 -9.12
N VAL A 282 3.64 16.82 -9.48
CA VAL A 282 2.63 16.35 -8.51
C VAL A 282 2.28 14.89 -8.71
N VAL A 283 2.33 14.12 -7.63
CA VAL A 283 1.83 12.73 -7.60
C VAL A 283 0.58 12.67 -6.72
N ILE A 284 -0.39 11.83 -7.09
CA ILE A 284 -1.54 11.52 -6.23
C ILE A 284 -1.61 10.02 -6.04
N TRP A 285 -1.75 9.60 -4.78
CA TRP A 285 -1.99 8.20 -4.40
C TRP A 285 -3.38 8.06 -3.81
N GLN A 286 -4.11 7.05 -4.28
CA GLN A 286 -5.45 6.74 -3.83
C GLN A 286 -5.75 5.25 -3.98
N GLY A 287 -6.61 4.76 -3.10
CA GLY A 287 -7.34 3.49 -3.25
C GLY A 287 -8.82 3.80 -3.01
N PHE A 288 -9.74 2.94 -3.46
CA PHE A 288 -11.17 3.25 -3.38
C PHE A 288 -12.05 2.09 -2.90
N GLY A 289 -12.48 2.14 -1.63
CA GLY A 289 -13.56 1.35 -1.01
C GLY A 289 -13.60 -0.16 -1.30
N GLU A 290 -14.63 -0.86 -0.83
CA GLU A 290 -14.80 -2.29 -1.14
C GLU A 290 -14.97 -2.56 -2.65
N HIS A 291 -15.64 -1.64 -3.35
CA HIS A 291 -16.05 -1.79 -4.75
C HIS A 291 -15.22 -0.99 -5.76
N GLY A 292 -14.03 -0.53 -5.39
CA GLY A 292 -13.11 0.15 -6.30
C GLY A 292 -11.73 -0.48 -6.32
N TYR A 293 -10.75 0.28 -6.79
CA TYR A 293 -9.40 -0.21 -7.03
C TYR A 293 -8.55 -0.18 -5.75
N ARG A 294 -7.58 -1.10 -5.69
CA ARG A 294 -6.51 -1.06 -4.69
C ARG A 294 -5.43 -0.06 -5.06
N LEU A 295 -4.62 0.37 -4.08
CA LEU A 295 -3.48 1.26 -4.32
C LEU A 295 -2.46 0.66 -5.32
N ASP A 296 -2.18 -0.65 -5.24
CA ASP A 296 -1.26 -1.31 -6.18
C ASP A 296 -1.77 -1.28 -7.63
N GLU A 297 -3.08 -1.45 -7.81
CA GLU A 297 -3.72 -1.38 -9.13
C GLU A 297 -3.68 0.04 -9.68
N TYR A 298 -3.99 1.03 -8.82
CA TYR A 298 -3.90 2.45 -9.18
C TYR A 298 -2.50 2.86 -9.64
N ILE A 299 -1.46 2.35 -8.98
CA ILE A 299 -0.07 2.61 -9.34
C ILE A 299 0.29 1.90 -10.65
N ARG A 300 0.00 0.60 -10.76
CA ARG A 300 0.28 -0.22 -11.95
C ARG A 300 -0.36 0.34 -13.21
N ASP A 301 -1.58 0.89 -13.09
CA ASP A 301 -2.32 1.48 -14.21
C ASP A 301 -1.82 2.90 -14.56
N GLY A 302 -0.73 3.35 -13.94
CA GLY A 302 -0.03 4.61 -14.25
C GLY A 302 -0.67 5.86 -13.64
N HIS A 303 -1.71 5.72 -12.82
CA HIS A 303 -2.44 6.86 -12.27
C HIS A 303 -1.67 7.59 -11.14
N ALA A 304 -0.63 6.96 -10.59
CA ALA A 304 0.31 7.55 -9.65
C ALA A 304 1.56 8.15 -10.33
N GLY A 305 1.54 8.41 -11.64
CA GLY A 305 2.62 9.10 -12.34
C GLY A 305 2.77 10.57 -11.94
N VAL A 306 3.96 11.14 -12.18
CA VAL A 306 4.23 12.57 -11.97
C VAL A 306 3.41 13.38 -12.98
N ARG A 307 2.51 14.22 -12.48
CA ARG A 307 1.69 15.14 -13.27
C ARG A 307 2.39 16.47 -13.46
N SER A 308 2.18 17.06 -14.63
CA SER A 308 2.57 18.43 -14.93
C SER A 308 1.84 19.43 -14.02
N TRP A 309 2.39 20.64 -13.92
CA TRP A 309 1.77 21.71 -13.14
C TRP A 309 0.37 22.11 -13.63
N ASP A 310 0.08 21.96 -14.92
CA ASP A 310 -1.22 22.31 -15.48
C ASP A 310 -2.27 21.23 -15.22
N GLU A 311 -1.90 19.95 -15.34
CA GLU A 311 -2.74 18.85 -14.89
C GLU A 311 -3.05 18.93 -13.40
N ALA A 312 -2.05 19.27 -12.58
CA ALA A 312 -2.24 19.45 -11.14
C ALA A 312 -3.18 20.62 -10.82
N LYS A 313 -3.02 21.77 -11.48
CA LYS A 313 -3.95 22.90 -11.33
C LYS A 313 -5.37 22.50 -11.71
N GLN A 314 -5.53 21.77 -12.82
CA GLN A 314 -6.84 21.31 -13.27
C GLN A 314 -7.48 20.35 -12.27
N PHE A 315 -6.72 19.40 -11.74
CA PHE A 315 -7.17 18.50 -10.68
C PHE A 315 -7.64 19.29 -9.44
N VAL A 316 -6.84 20.24 -8.97
CA VAL A 316 -7.18 21.08 -7.81
C VAL A 316 -8.42 21.93 -8.06
N ALA A 317 -8.57 22.50 -9.25
CA ALA A 317 -9.76 23.27 -9.62
C ALA A 317 -11.02 22.39 -9.67
N ASP A 318 -10.92 21.19 -10.23
CA ASP A 318 -12.02 20.22 -10.24
C ASP A 318 -12.38 19.74 -8.83
N PHE A 319 -11.37 19.52 -7.97
CA PHE A 319 -11.59 19.16 -6.58
C PHE A 319 -12.29 20.27 -5.80
N GLU A 320 -11.86 21.53 -5.93
CA GLU A 320 -12.51 22.67 -5.28
C GLU A 320 -13.96 22.85 -5.76
N LYS A 321 -14.22 22.61 -7.05
CA LYS A 321 -15.58 22.60 -7.60
C LYS A 321 -16.43 21.49 -7.00
N LEU A 322 -15.84 20.32 -6.72
CA LEU A 322 -16.54 19.23 -6.03
C LEU A 322 -16.79 19.60 -4.57
N ALA A 323 -15.77 20.04 -3.85
CA ALA A 323 -15.84 20.38 -2.43
C ALA A 323 -16.80 21.55 -2.12
N SER A 324 -16.94 22.50 -3.05
CA SER A 324 -17.87 23.62 -2.94
C SER A 324 -19.30 23.29 -3.39
N ALA A 325 -19.52 22.14 -4.05
CA ALA A 325 -20.86 21.73 -4.46
C ALA A 325 -21.76 21.50 -3.24
N LYS A 326 -23.05 21.80 -3.39
CA LYS A 326 -24.07 21.64 -2.36
C LYS A 326 -25.38 21.22 -3.01
N GLY A 327 -26.23 20.52 -2.26
CA GLY A 327 -27.59 20.18 -2.68
C GLY A 327 -27.79 18.68 -2.78
N ILE A 328 -28.65 18.25 -3.70
CA ILE A 328 -28.95 16.83 -3.92
C ILE A 328 -27.82 16.19 -4.72
N TRP A 329 -27.47 14.94 -4.39
CA TRP A 329 -26.53 14.17 -5.20
C TRP A 329 -27.05 14.07 -6.65
N SER A 330 -26.22 14.40 -7.63
CA SER A 330 -26.65 14.51 -9.03
C SER A 330 -25.62 13.89 -9.97
N ALA A 331 -26.04 13.55 -11.20
CA ALA A 331 -25.15 13.05 -12.24
C ALA A 331 -23.97 14.00 -12.52
N LYS A 332 -24.16 15.32 -12.35
CA LYS A 332 -23.09 16.32 -12.49
C LYS A 332 -22.04 16.20 -11.37
N ILE A 333 -22.47 16.00 -10.12
CA ILE A 333 -21.58 15.78 -8.98
C ILE A 333 -20.84 14.46 -9.18
N ASN A 334 -21.55 13.38 -9.52
CA ASN A 334 -20.96 12.08 -9.79
C ASN A 334 -19.94 12.11 -10.93
N LYS A 335 -20.22 12.82 -12.03
CA LYS A 335 -19.25 12.99 -13.14
C LYS A 335 -17.96 13.64 -12.67
N LEU A 336 -18.04 14.64 -11.79
CA LEU A 336 -16.86 15.30 -11.24
C LEU A 336 -16.11 14.39 -10.26
N TYR A 337 -16.84 13.67 -9.42
CA TYR A 337 -16.29 12.66 -8.51
C TYR A 337 -15.53 11.57 -9.29
N LYS A 338 -16.15 11.01 -10.33
CA LYS A 338 -15.55 10.02 -11.22
C LYS A 338 -14.30 10.55 -11.93
N LYS A 339 -14.30 11.82 -12.35
CA LYS A 339 -13.10 12.44 -12.95
C LYS A 339 -11.92 12.49 -11.98
N LEU A 340 -12.18 12.76 -10.70
CA LEU A 340 -11.14 12.92 -9.68
C LEU A 340 -10.65 11.58 -9.12
N PHE A 341 -11.58 10.66 -8.87
CA PHE A 341 -11.32 9.45 -8.09
C PHE A 341 -11.51 8.16 -8.91
N LEU A 342 -11.79 8.27 -10.22
CA LEU A 342 -12.00 7.15 -11.15
C LEU A 342 -13.16 6.21 -10.78
N VAL A 343 -14.05 6.64 -9.87
CA VAL A 343 -15.17 5.82 -9.41
C VAL A 343 -16.53 6.43 -9.71
N ASP A 344 -17.42 5.58 -10.20
CA ASP A 344 -18.81 5.91 -10.51
C ASP A 344 -19.74 5.53 -9.34
N ILE A 345 -19.95 6.47 -8.42
CA ILE A 345 -20.84 6.27 -7.26
C ILE A 345 -22.26 5.96 -7.69
N ASN A 346 -22.75 6.55 -8.79
CA ASN A 346 -24.09 6.24 -9.29
C ASN A 346 -24.21 4.78 -9.71
N SER A 347 -23.17 4.19 -10.31
CA SER A 347 -23.18 2.78 -10.66
C SER A 347 -23.20 1.90 -9.40
N ILE A 348 -22.36 2.24 -8.41
CA ILE A 348 -22.21 1.50 -7.15
C ILE A 348 -23.47 1.56 -6.30
N CYS A 349 -24.14 2.72 -6.22
CA CYS A 349 -25.31 2.96 -5.39
C CYS A 349 -26.63 3.02 -6.20
N SER A 350 -26.66 2.40 -7.38
CA SER A 350 -27.88 2.25 -8.17
C SER A 350 -28.84 1.24 -7.52
N ALA A 351 -30.08 1.11 -8.04
CA ALA A 351 -31.05 0.15 -7.52
C ALA A 351 -30.55 -1.31 -7.61
N ASP A 352 -29.76 -1.61 -8.63
CA ASP A 352 -29.11 -2.91 -8.84
C ASP A 352 -27.63 -2.90 -8.43
N GLY A 353 -27.18 -1.82 -7.80
CA GLY A 353 -25.80 -1.63 -7.37
C GLY A 353 -25.47 -2.46 -6.11
N PRO A 354 -24.19 -2.78 -5.88
CA PRO A 354 -23.77 -3.54 -4.70
C PRO A 354 -23.93 -2.76 -3.40
N GLU A 355 -24.07 -1.44 -3.45
CA GLU A 355 -24.19 -0.58 -2.28
C GLU A 355 -25.56 0.05 -2.14
N ARG A 356 -25.87 0.37 -0.90
CA ARG A 356 -27.00 1.21 -0.51
C ARG A 356 -26.96 2.60 -1.19
N PRO A 357 -28.11 3.29 -1.31
CA PRO A 357 -28.18 4.59 -1.96
C PRO A 357 -27.21 5.61 -1.35
N VAL A 358 -26.59 6.44 -2.18
CA VAL A 358 -25.76 7.56 -1.71
C VAL A 358 -26.56 8.53 -0.85
N THR A 359 -25.90 9.21 0.09
CA THR A 359 -26.54 10.24 0.92
C THR A 359 -27.35 11.23 0.07
N PRO A 360 -28.60 11.54 0.45
CA PRO A 360 -29.53 12.27 -0.41
C PRO A 360 -29.13 13.74 -0.58
N ARG A 361 -28.25 14.26 0.30
CA ARG A 361 -27.66 15.59 0.18
C ARG A 361 -26.15 15.49 0.15
N PHE A 362 -25.55 16.08 -0.87
CA PHE A 362 -24.13 16.33 -0.94
C PHE A 362 -23.75 17.56 -0.10
N LYS A 363 -22.98 17.33 0.96
CA LYS A 363 -22.42 18.37 1.82
C LYS A 363 -20.99 18.01 2.20
N ALA A 364 -20.04 18.46 1.39
CA ALA A 364 -18.64 18.17 1.61
C ALA A 364 -18.01 19.03 2.71
N HIS A 365 -16.98 18.48 3.34
CA HIS A 365 -16.01 19.21 4.15
C HIS A 365 -14.63 18.62 3.95
N VAL A 366 -13.65 19.47 3.73
CA VAL A 366 -12.28 19.06 3.44
C VAL A 366 -11.42 19.27 4.68
N LYS A 367 -10.62 18.26 5.01
CA LYS A 367 -9.52 18.34 5.97
C LYS A 367 -8.21 18.01 5.26
N ILE A 368 -7.16 18.78 5.51
CA ILE A 368 -5.84 18.60 4.89
C ILE A 368 -4.76 18.55 5.97
N HIS A 369 -4.12 17.39 6.12
CA HIS A 369 -2.90 17.24 6.90
C HIS A 369 -1.68 17.47 5.99
N CYS A 370 -0.79 18.40 6.34
CA CYS A 370 0.39 18.74 5.53
C CYS A 370 1.67 18.34 6.28
N ILE A 371 2.55 17.60 5.60
CA ILE A 371 3.92 17.35 5.99
C ILE A 371 4.80 18.18 5.06
N ASN A 372 5.40 19.25 5.57
CA ASN A 372 6.19 20.20 4.77
C ASN A 372 7.66 19.81 4.82
N ASP A 373 8.41 20.18 3.77
CA ASP A 373 9.86 20.01 3.74
C ASP A 373 10.31 18.55 3.96
N VAL A 374 9.56 17.61 3.36
CA VAL A 374 9.88 16.18 3.40
C VAL A 374 11.24 15.95 2.78
N GLN A 375 12.12 15.26 3.50
CA GLN A 375 13.48 14.95 3.06
C GLN A 375 13.61 13.48 2.63
N CYS A 376 14.64 13.16 1.83
CA CYS A 376 14.93 11.77 1.47
C CYS A 376 15.18 10.88 2.70
N GLN A 377 15.76 11.44 3.77
CA GLN A 377 15.94 10.74 5.05
C GLN A 377 14.62 10.42 5.74
N ASP A 378 13.58 11.26 5.58
CA ASP A 378 12.26 10.99 6.13
C ASP A 378 11.63 9.80 5.41
N VAL A 379 11.75 9.75 4.08
CA VAL A 379 11.20 8.65 3.27
C VAL A 379 11.89 7.32 3.53
N THR A 380 13.21 7.34 3.77
CA THR A 380 14.01 6.13 3.98
C THR A 380 14.24 5.79 5.46
N LYS A 381 13.60 6.50 6.38
CA LYS A 381 13.86 6.34 7.82
C LYS A 381 13.61 4.91 8.33
N ILE A 382 12.69 4.17 7.72
CA ILE A 382 12.26 2.86 8.21
C ILE A 382 13.32 1.79 7.91
N LEU A 383 13.77 1.13 8.98
CA LEU A 383 14.64 -0.04 8.96
C LEU A 383 13.89 -1.23 9.57
N TRP A 384 13.66 -2.25 8.76
CA TRP A 384 13.02 -3.49 9.18
C TRP A 384 14.04 -4.40 9.85
N THR A 385 13.76 -4.84 11.07
CA THR A 385 14.65 -5.69 11.86
C THR A 385 13.96 -6.98 12.23
N THR A 386 14.71 -8.07 12.35
CA THR A 386 14.17 -9.37 12.80
C THR A 386 14.03 -9.45 14.32
N ASN A 387 14.17 -8.34 15.05
CA ASN A 387 14.10 -8.36 16.52
C ASN A 387 12.65 -8.50 17.00
N SER A 388 12.46 -9.32 18.05
CA SER A 388 11.15 -9.72 18.59
C SER A 388 10.66 -8.92 19.80
N LYS A 389 11.42 -7.93 20.28
CA LYS A 389 11.09 -7.28 21.56
C LYS A 389 9.99 -6.23 21.43
N TRP A 390 8.86 -6.52 22.09
CA TRP A 390 8.07 -5.55 22.84
C TRP A 390 8.88 -5.23 24.11
N SER A 391 9.35 -4.00 24.27
CA SER A 391 9.93 -3.54 25.55
C SER A 391 8.83 -3.10 26.49
#